data_AF-A9NHJ3-F1
#
_entry.id   AF-A9NHJ3-F1
#
_cell.length_a   1.000
_cell.length_b   1.000
_cell.length_c   1.000
_cell.angle_alpha   90.00
_cell.angle_beta   90.00
_cell.angle_gamma   90.00
#
_symmetry.space_group_name_H-M   'P 1'
#
loop_
_entity.id
_entity.type
_entity.pdbx_description
1 polymer ?
#
loop_
_entity_poly.entity_id
_entity_poly.type
_entity_poly.pdbx_seq_one_letter_code
_entity_poly.pdbx_strand_id
1 'polypeptide(L)'
;MRDKRKILKLLIIDILIGSVAFGLFYLYSPDWKYFFDYFYVTAAILFAFGWMVFIANEGVFDLFIYGVQQFFKGIVGKRMNVSYPEYIQDRQIIDRMTYIMLWVTSLLFVLTGLIIQLAI
;
A
#
# COMPACT_ATOMS: atom_id res chain seq x y z
N MET A 1 14.50 -8.07 -20.38
CA MET A 1 13.24 -8.86 -20.35
C MET A 1 12.78 -9.26 -18.95
N ARG A 2 13.68 -9.40 -17.95
CA ARG A 2 13.33 -9.79 -16.57
C ARG A 2 12.48 -8.75 -15.83
N ASP A 3 12.74 -7.46 -16.06
CA ASP A 3 12.02 -6.38 -15.36
C ASP A 3 10.57 -6.20 -15.83
N LYS A 4 10.31 -6.37 -17.13
CA LYS A 4 8.95 -6.29 -17.69
C LYS A 4 8.01 -7.34 -17.08
N ARG A 5 8.50 -8.56 -16.86
CA ARG A 5 7.72 -9.64 -16.22
C ARG A 5 7.43 -9.34 -14.76
N LYS A 6 8.39 -8.75 -14.04
CA LYS A 6 8.22 -8.35 -12.64
C LYS A 6 7.19 -7.23 -12.50
N ILE A 7 7.30 -6.19 -13.34
CA ILE A 7 6.34 -5.08 -13.40
C ILE A 7 4.94 -5.59 -13.71
N LEU A 8 4.79 -6.43 -14.74
CA LEU A 8 3.49 -7.01 -15.09
C LEU A 8 2.91 -7.86 -13.95
N LYS A 9 3.75 -8.64 -13.27
CA LYS A 9 3.33 -9.44 -12.11
C LYS A 9 2.81 -8.54 -10.98
N LEU A 10 3.51 -7.45 -10.66
CA LEU A 10 3.07 -6.49 -9.65
C LEU A 10 1.75 -5.84 -10.04
N LEU A 11 1.63 -5.38 -11.30
CA LEU A 11 0.39 -4.79 -11.82
C LEU A 11 -0.80 -5.74 -11.66
N ILE A 12 -0.63 -7.01 -12.04
CA ILE A 12 -1.70 -8.01 -11.95
C ILE A 12 -2.09 -8.25 -10.49
N ILE A 13 -1.13 -8.33 -9.58
CA ILE A 13 -1.39 -8.49 -8.15
C ILE A 13 -2.17 -7.28 -7.62
N ASP A 14 -1.75 -6.07 -7.94
CA ASP A 14 -2.39 -4.84 -7.48
C ASP A 14 -3.82 -4.71 -8.04
N ILE A 15 -4.04 -5.09 -9.30
CA ILE A 15 -5.38 -5.14 -9.92
C ILE A 15 -6.26 -6.17 -9.22
N LEU A 16 -5.73 -7.36 -8.88
CA LEU A 16 -6.48 -8.38 -8.16
C LEU A 16 -6.88 -7.88 -6.77
N ILE A 17 -5.95 -7.27 -6.03
CA ILE A 17 -6.22 -6.66 -4.72
C ILE A 17 -7.28 -5.56 -4.84
N GLY A 18 -7.13 -4.66 -5.82
CA GLY A 18 -8.11 -3.60 -6.09
C GLY A 18 -9.49 -4.16 -6.44
N SER A 19 -9.55 -5.19 -7.28
CA SER A 19 -10.82 -5.83 -7.67
C SER A 19 -11.52 -6.50 -6.49
N VAL A 20 -10.75 -7.13 -5.59
CA VAL A 20 -11.28 -7.69 -4.34
C VAL A 20 -11.81 -6.58 -3.44
N ALA A 21 -11.05 -5.50 -3.24
CA ALA A 21 -11.50 -4.36 -2.44
C ALA A 21 -12.78 -3.74 -3.01
N PHE A 22 -12.82 -3.51 -4.32
CA PHE A 22 -14.02 -3.04 -5.03
C PHE A 22 -15.22 -3.96 -4.80
N GLY A 23 -15.02 -5.28 -4.98
CA GLY A 23 -16.07 -6.28 -4.75
C GLY A 23 -16.57 -6.28 -3.31
N LEU A 24 -15.68 -6.10 -2.33
CA LEU A 24 -16.07 -5.98 -0.92
C LEU A 24 -16.92 -4.72 -0.66
N PHE A 25 -16.57 -3.58 -1.26
CA PHE A 25 -17.39 -2.37 -1.15
C PHE A 25 -18.76 -2.51 -1.80
N TYR A 26 -18.80 -3.15 -2.97
CA TYR A 26 -20.05 -3.47 -3.64
C TYR A 26 -20.94 -4.42 -2.81
N LEU A 27 -20.35 -5.44 -2.17
CA LEU A 27 -21.10 -6.35 -1.28
C LEU A 27 -21.56 -5.66 0.00
N TYR A 28 -20.77 -4.73 0.53
CA TYR A 28 -21.13 -3.96 1.73
C TYR A 28 -22.30 -3.01 1.47
N SER A 29 -22.36 -2.42 0.27
CA SER A 29 -23.44 -1.53 -0.15
C SER A 29 -23.82 -1.85 -1.62
N PRO A 30 -24.83 -2.67 -1.89
CA PRO A 30 -25.13 -3.07 -3.27
C PRO A 30 -25.90 -2.03 -4.09
N ASP A 31 -26.04 -0.79 -3.61
CA ASP A 31 -26.79 0.26 -4.30
C ASP A 31 -26.01 0.83 -5.50
N TRP A 32 -26.67 0.86 -6.66
CA TRP A 32 -26.14 1.39 -7.92
C TRP A 32 -25.77 2.87 -7.85
N LYS A 33 -26.40 3.64 -6.96
CA LYS A 33 -26.09 5.07 -6.78
C LYS A 33 -24.61 5.31 -6.43
N TYR A 34 -23.99 4.38 -5.73
CA TYR A 34 -22.62 4.50 -5.23
C TYR A 34 -21.62 3.69 -6.05
N PHE A 35 -22.03 3.13 -7.19
CA PHE A 35 -21.18 2.27 -8.02
C PHE A 35 -19.85 2.95 -8.41
N PHE A 36 -19.89 4.25 -8.71
CA PHE A 36 -18.71 5.05 -9.02
C PHE A 36 -17.83 5.29 -7.80
N ASP A 37 -18.43 5.51 -6.63
CA ASP A 37 -17.71 5.74 -5.38
C ASP A 37 -16.85 4.54 -5.01
N TYR A 38 -17.25 3.32 -5.38
CA TYR A 38 -16.44 2.12 -5.15
C TYR A 38 -15.12 2.13 -5.92
N PHE A 39 -15.09 2.69 -7.13
CA PHE A 39 -13.83 2.89 -7.86
C PHE A 39 -12.93 3.90 -7.15
N TYR A 40 -13.48 5.04 -6.72
CA TYR A 40 -12.71 6.10 -6.07
C TYR A 40 -12.20 5.68 -4.68
N VAL A 41 -13.00 4.99 -3.89
CA VAL A 41 -12.59 4.46 -2.58
C VAL A 41 -11.52 3.38 -2.75
N THR A 42 -11.68 2.48 -3.71
CA THR A 42 -10.66 1.46 -4.02
C THR A 42 -9.35 2.11 -4.44
N ALA A 43 -9.40 3.11 -5.32
CA ALA A 43 -8.23 3.87 -5.72
C ALA A 43 -7.57 4.58 -4.52
N ALA A 44 -8.35 5.27 -3.68
CA ALA A 44 -7.84 5.96 -2.50
C ALA A 44 -7.10 4.99 -1.55
N ILE A 45 -7.62 3.78 -1.37
CA ILE A 45 -6.99 2.74 -0.54
C ILE A 45 -5.68 2.27 -1.16
N LEU A 46 -5.66 1.95 -2.46
CA LEU A 46 -4.44 1.55 -3.16
C LEU A 46 -3.38 2.66 -3.10
N PHE A 47 -3.79 3.92 -3.29
CA PHE A 47 -2.91 5.08 -3.18
C PHE A 47 -2.32 5.22 -1.77
N ALA A 48 -3.18 5.17 -0.75
CA ALA A 48 -2.76 5.25 0.65
C ALA A 48 -1.81 4.11 1.02
N PHE A 49 -2.07 2.89 0.53
CA PHE A 49 -1.18 1.75 0.75
C PHE A 49 0.18 1.95 0.08
N GLY A 50 0.21 2.43 -1.17
CA GLY A 50 1.46 2.80 -1.83
C GLY A 50 2.23 3.89 -1.08
N TRP A 51 1.52 4.88 -0.53
CA TRP A 51 2.10 5.94 0.29
C TRP A 51 2.71 5.41 1.60
N MET A 52 2.00 4.52 2.30
CA MET A 52 2.52 3.87 3.51
C MET A 52 3.78 3.04 3.22
N VAL A 53 3.79 2.27 2.13
CA VAL A 53 4.96 1.49 1.70
C VAL A 53 6.14 2.42 1.37
N PHE A 54 5.89 3.53 0.68
CA PHE A 54 6.91 4.54 0.39
C PHE A 54 7.51 5.14 1.66
N ILE A 55 6.67 5.62 2.58
CA ILE A 55 7.14 6.23 3.84
C ILE A 55 7.94 5.22 4.68
N ALA A 56 7.44 3.98 4.77
CA ALA A 56 8.15 2.90 5.46
C ALA A 56 9.52 2.63 4.82
N ASN A 57 9.60 2.65 3.49
CA ASN A 57 10.84 2.41 2.77
C ASN A 57 11.89 3.51 2.95
N GLU A 58 11.46 4.76 3.11
CA GLU A 58 12.35 5.89 3.42
C GLU A 58 12.83 5.87 4.89
N GLY A 59 12.14 5.12 5.75
CA GLY A 59 12.50 4.98 7.17
C GLY A 59 12.09 6.18 8.01
N VAL A 60 11.09 6.95 7.57
CA VAL A 60 10.58 8.13 8.30
C VAL A 60 10.13 7.76 9.71
N PHE A 61 9.62 6.53 9.89
CA PHE A 61 9.16 6.03 11.18
C PHE A 61 10.17 5.12 11.89
N ASP A 62 11.37 4.90 11.35
CA ASP A 62 12.35 3.95 11.91
C ASP A 62 12.72 4.30 13.35
N LEU A 63 12.96 5.57 13.63
CA LEU A 63 13.27 6.05 14.98
C LEU A 63 12.10 5.82 15.95
N PHE A 64 10.88 6.12 15.50
CA PHE A 64 9.68 5.95 16.32
C PHE A 64 9.42 4.47 16.62
N ILE A 65 9.49 3.61 15.60
CA ILE A 65 9.31 2.15 15.73
C ILE A 65 10.37 1.58 16.68
N TYR A 66 11.64 1.94 16.49
CA TYR A 66 12.72 1.50 17.37
C TYR A 66 12.51 1.98 18.81
N GLY A 67 12.13 3.25 19.00
CA GLY A 67 11.86 3.83 20.32
C GLY A 67 10.72 3.14 21.04
N VAL A 68 9.60 2.87 20.36
CA VAL A 68 8.46 2.11 20.91
C VAL A 68 8.89 0.69 21.29
N GLN A 69 9.60 -0.02 20.41
CA GLN A 69 10.11 -1.36 20.71
C GLN A 69 11.05 -1.37 21.92
N GLN A 70 11.96 -0.40 22.01
CA GLN A 70 12.88 -0.27 23.13
C GLN A 70 12.15 0.03 24.44
N PHE A 71 11.16 0.93 24.40
CA PHE A 71 10.34 1.29 25.56
C PHE A 71 9.59 0.07 26.12
N PHE A 72 8.87 -0.67 25.28
CA PHE A 72 8.14 -1.86 25.72
C PHE A 72 9.06 -2.99 26.18
N LYS A 73 10.21 -3.20 25.53
CA LYS A 73 11.21 -4.16 26.03
C LYS A 73 11.72 -3.75 27.41
N GLY A 74 11.95 -2.46 27.64
CA GLY A 74 12.31 -1.90 28.95
C GLY A 74 11.28 -2.22 30.04
N ILE A 75 9.98 -2.10 29.73
CA ILE A 75 8.89 -2.46 30.67
C ILE A 75 8.96 -3.95 31.06
N VAL A 76 9.27 -4.83 30.10
CA VAL A 76 9.40 -6.28 30.33
C VAL A 76 10.80 -6.66 30.88
N GLY A 77 11.64 -5.67 31.22
CA GLY A 77 13.00 -5.88 31.74
C GLY A 77 14.00 -6.42 30.71
N LYS A 78 13.66 -6.40 29.42
CA LYS A 78 14.53 -6.83 28.31
C LYS A 78 15.21 -5.62 27.66
N ARG A 79 16.39 -5.83 27.09
CA ARG A 79 17.07 -4.84 26.24
C ARG A 79 16.87 -5.17 24.77
N MET A 80 17.05 -4.17 23.91
CA MET A 80 17.19 -4.39 22.47
C MET A 80 18.50 -5.12 22.19
N ASN A 81 18.46 -6.13 21.32
CA ASN A 81 19.64 -6.91 20.94
C ASN A 81 20.53 -6.20 19.91
N VAL A 82 19.94 -5.25 19.18
CA VAL A 82 20.60 -4.44 18.15
C VAL A 82 20.50 -2.97 18.51
N SER A 83 21.55 -2.22 18.19
CA SER A 83 21.56 -0.77 18.30
C SER A 83 20.72 -0.11 17.19
N TYR A 84 20.37 1.16 17.35
CA TYR A 84 19.63 1.89 16.33
C TYR A 84 20.37 1.98 14.97
N PRO A 85 21.70 2.24 14.92
CA PRO A 85 22.44 2.20 13.67
C PRO A 85 22.39 0.84 12.96
N GLU A 86 22.52 -0.25 13.70
CA GLU A 86 22.42 -1.62 13.17
C GLU A 86 21.00 -1.91 12.66
N TYR A 87 19.97 -1.47 13.39
CA TYR A 87 18.58 -1.61 12.97
C TYR A 87 18.29 -0.95 11.61
N ILE A 88 18.85 0.23 11.34
CA ILE A 88 18.68 0.90 10.05
C ILE A 88 19.47 0.21 8.94
N GLN A 89 20.69 -0.26 9.23
CA GLN A 89 21.55 -0.94 8.24
C GLN A 89 20.94 -2.25 7.75
N ASP A 90 20.34 -3.03 8.65
CA ASP A 90 19.76 -4.33 8.33
C ASP A 90 18.32 -4.24 7.80
N ARG A 91 17.81 -3.03 7.55
CA ARG A 91 16.43 -2.84 7.12
C ARG A 91 16.21 -3.42 5.72
N GLN A 92 15.10 -4.15 5.55
CA GLN A 92 14.70 -4.63 4.23
C GLN A 92 14.11 -3.48 3.43
N ILE A 93 14.84 -3.04 2.41
CA ILE A 93 14.37 -2.02 1.46
C ILE A 93 13.39 -2.69 0.49
N ILE A 94 12.18 -2.15 0.42
CA ILE A 94 11.16 -2.55 -0.52
C ILE A 94 11.51 -1.98 -1.89
N ASP A 95 11.41 -2.80 -2.93
CA ASP A 95 11.68 -2.38 -4.29
C ASP A 95 10.78 -1.19 -4.69
N ARG A 96 11.40 -0.13 -5.23
CA ARG A 96 10.72 1.12 -5.59
C ARG A 96 9.53 0.90 -6.53
N MET A 97 9.62 -0.10 -7.41
CA MET A 97 8.52 -0.42 -8.32
C MET A 97 7.26 -0.84 -7.58
N THR A 98 7.35 -1.39 -6.37
CA THR A 98 6.18 -1.84 -5.60
C THR A 98 5.20 -0.70 -5.32
N TYR A 99 5.66 0.42 -4.77
CA TYR A 99 4.77 1.56 -4.47
C TYR A 99 4.40 2.36 -5.72
N ILE A 100 5.26 2.41 -6.73
CA ILE A 100 4.92 3.04 -8.03
C ILE A 100 3.77 2.27 -8.69
N MET A 101 3.81 0.94 -8.69
CA MET A 101 2.76 0.12 -9.30
C MET A 101 1.43 0.23 -8.56
N LEU A 102 1.45 0.38 -7.23
CA LEU A 102 0.24 0.70 -6.46
C LEU A 102 -0.38 2.03 -6.88
N TRP A 103 0.42 3.08 -7.08
CA TRP A 103 -0.09 4.38 -7.55
C TRP A 103 -0.57 4.34 -9.00
N VAL A 104 0.13 3.63 -9.88
CA VAL A 104 -0.33 3.41 -11.27
C VAL A 104 -1.66 2.69 -11.27
N THR A 105 -1.80 1.62 -10.47
CA THR A 105 -3.05 0.87 -10.37
C THR A 105 -4.17 1.71 -9.77
N SER A 106 -3.89 2.49 -8.72
CA SER A 106 -4.84 3.47 -8.18
C SER A 106 -5.33 4.42 -9.26
N LEU A 107 -4.42 4.97 -10.07
CA LEU A 107 -4.79 5.87 -11.17
C LEU A 107 -5.66 5.17 -12.21
N LEU A 108 -5.36 3.90 -12.54
CA LEU A 108 -6.21 3.12 -13.44
C LEU A 108 -7.63 2.98 -12.89
N PHE A 109 -7.82 2.69 -11.60
CA PHE A 109 -9.15 2.62 -10.99
C PHE A 109 -9.89 3.96 -11.03
N VAL A 110 -9.21 5.09 -10.77
CA VAL A 110 -9.81 6.44 -10.92
C VAL A 110 -10.24 6.68 -12.36
N LEU A 111 -9.38 6.38 -13.33
CA LEU A 111 -9.68 6.58 -14.74
C LEU A 111 -10.84 5.68 -15.19
N THR A 112 -10.89 4.43 -14.74
CA THR A 112 -12.01 3.53 -15.02
C THR A 112 -13.31 4.08 -14.43
N GLY A 113 -13.31 4.52 -13.17
CA GLY A 113 -14.48 5.16 -12.55
C GLY A 113 -14.96 6.39 -13.32
N LEU A 114 -14.04 7.28 -13.70
CA LEU A 114 -14.33 8.48 -14.49
C LEU A 114 -14.89 8.15 -15.88
N ILE A 115 -14.30 7.19 -16.59
CA ILE A 115 -14.75 6.79 -17.93
C ILE A 115 -16.18 6.24 -17.86
N ILE A 116 -16.47 5.37 -16.89
CA ILE A 116 -17.81 4.81 -16.73
C ILE A 116 -18.80 5.93 -16.35
N GLN A 117 -18.41 6.85 -15.46
CA GLN A 117 -19.25 7.97 -15.04
C GLN A 117 -19.56 8.96 -16.17
N LEU A 118 -18.64 9.16 -17.11
CA LEU A 118 -18.86 10.03 -18.28
C LEU A 118 -19.62 9.35 -19.41
N ALA A 119 -19.65 8.01 -19.43
CA ALA A 119 -20.29 7.23 -20.48
C ALA A 119 -21.78 6.93 -20.21
N ILE A 120 -22.26 7.16 -18.98
CA ILE A 120 -23.63 6.88 -18.51
C ILE A 120 -24.26 8.19 -18.02
#